data_AF-A0A915NVP0-F1
#
_entry.id   AF-A0A915NVP0-F1
#
_cell.length_a   1.000
_cell.length_b   1.000
_cell.length_c   1.000
_cell.angle_alpha   90.00
_cell.angle_beta   90.00
_cell.angle_gamma   90.00
#
_symmetry.space_group_name_H-M   'P 1'
#
loop_
_entity.id
_entity.type
_entity.pdbx_description
1 polymer ?
#
loop_
_entity_poly.entity_id
_entity_poly.type
_entity_poly.pdbx_seq_one_letter_code
_entity_poly.pdbx_strand_id
1 'polypeptide(L)'
;MPIPMKFGGVGVVIGHEITHGFDNFGRTINEYGHSEDWWEKLTENEYDRRKQCFITQYNHFLVRTGEKSKSPVDGEFTLSENLADAGGLKSSYWALQNYLKTRKSHVEDPKIVVHGLEFMTDEQLFFATYAFVS
;
A
#
# COMPACT_ATOMS: atom_id res chain seq x y z
N MET A 1 3.81 7.59 19.68
CA MET A 1 3.82 7.74 18.21
C MET A 1 2.52 8.40 17.76
N PRO A 2 2.58 9.52 17.02
CA PRO A 2 1.41 10.19 16.44
C PRO A 2 0.53 9.24 15.62
N ILE A 3 -0.78 9.51 15.59
CA ILE A 3 -1.73 8.70 14.81
C ILE A 3 -1.35 8.58 13.33
N PRO A 4 -1.00 9.67 12.60
CA PRO A 4 -0.67 9.54 11.19
C PRO A 4 0.53 8.63 10.93
N MET A 5 1.52 8.62 11.83
CA MET A 5 2.67 7.71 11.75
C MET A 5 2.28 6.25 11.98
N LYS A 6 1.31 5.96 12.87
CA LYS A 6 0.81 4.59 13.05
C LYS A 6 0.12 4.07 11.78
N PHE A 7 -0.71 4.91 11.16
CA PHE A 7 -1.35 4.56 9.88
C PHE A 7 -0.31 4.44 8.76
N GLY A 8 0.67 5.35 8.69
CA GLY A 8 1.74 5.32 7.67
C GLY A 8 2.74 4.16 7.84
N GLY A 9 2.88 3.63 9.05
CA GLY A 9 3.70 2.44 9.33
C GLY A 9 2.85 1.16 9.34
N VAL A 10 2.48 0.69 10.54
CA VAL A 10 1.77 -0.59 10.71
C VAL A 10 0.44 -0.65 9.99
N GLY A 11 -0.27 0.48 9.82
CA GLY A 11 -1.52 0.51 9.05
C GLY A 11 -1.31 0.15 7.58
N VAL A 12 -0.22 0.60 6.97
CA VAL A 12 0.14 0.23 5.59
C VAL A 12 0.49 -1.25 5.52
N VAL A 13 1.29 -1.77 6.45
CA VAL A 13 1.64 -3.20 6.51
C VAL A 13 0.38 -4.06 6.60
N ILE A 14 -0.55 -3.74 7.50
CA ILE A 14 -1.83 -4.47 7.60
C ILE A 14 -2.60 -4.43 6.27
N GLY A 15 -2.66 -3.26 5.62
CA GLY A 15 -3.33 -3.13 4.34
C GLY A 15 -2.64 -3.91 3.21
N HIS A 16 -1.30 -4.00 3.24
CA HIS A 16 -0.48 -4.76 2.30
C HIS A 16 -0.80 -6.26 2.43
N GLU A 17 -0.75 -6.80 3.65
CA GLU A 17 -1.08 -8.22 3.90
C GLU A 17 -2.52 -8.58 3.55
N ILE A 18 -3.48 -7.68 3.80
CA ILE A 18 -4.88 -7.88 3.36
C ILE A 18 -4.96 -7.91 1.83
N THR A 19 -4.21 -7.04 1.15
CA THR A 19 -4.22 -6.95 -0.32
C THR A 19 -3.62 -8.19 -0.97
N HIS A 20 -2.67 -8.89 -0.34
CA HIS A 20 -2.17 -10.18 -0.83
C HIS A 20 -3.29 -11.21 -1.03
N GLY A 21 -4.35 -11.18 -0.21
CA GLY A 21 -5.52 -12.03 -0.42
C GLY A 21 -6.26 -11.77 -1.76
N PHE A 22 -5.94 -10.68 -2.45
CA PHE A 22 -6.58 -10.26 -3.71
C PHE A 22 -5.57 -9.91 -4.80
N ASP A 23 -4.28 -10.24 -4.61
CA ASP A 23 -3.24 -9.99 -5.62
C ASP A 23 -3.33 -11.02 -6.77
N ASN A 24 -2.32 -11.04 -7.67
CA ASN A 24 -2.37 -11.90 -8.85
C ASN A 24 -2.39 -13.40 -8.53
N PHE A 25 -1.97 -13.80 -7.33
CA PHE A 25 -2.09 -15.17 -6.83
C PHE A 25 -3.28 -15.33 -5.88
N GLY A 26 -3.39 -14.44 -4.87
CA GLY A 26 -4.41 -14.53 -3.83
C GLY A 26 -5.82 -14.48 -4.36
N ARG A 27 -6.08 -13.76 -5.46
CA ARG A 27 -7.41 -13.72 -6.11
C ARG A 27 -7.96 -15.10 -6.50
N THR A 28 -7.10 -16.11 -6.64
CA THR A 28 -7.50 -17.46 -7.05
C THR A 28 -7.80 -18.37 -5.86
N ILE A 29 -7.68 -17.84 -4.64
CA ILE A 29 -7.89 -18.54 -3.39
C ILE A 29 -9.17 -18.01 -2.74
N ASN A 30 -10.10 -18.90 -2.43
CA ASN A 30 -11.36 -18.54 -1.78
C ASN A 30 -11.19 -18.34 -0.26
N GLU A 31 -12.27 -18.00 0.44
CA GLU A 31 -12.28 -17.71 1.88
C GLU A 31 -11.84 -18.89 2.77
N TYR A 32 -11.85 -20.11 2.25
CA TYR A 32 -11.41 -21.33 2.95
C TYR A 32 -9.95 -21.70 2.65
N GLY A 33 -9.27 -20.95 1.78
CA GLY A 33 -7.90 -21.27 1.35
C GLY A 33 -7.82 -22.27 0.20
N HIS A 34 -8.93 -22.52 -0.52
CA HIS A 34 -8.93 -23.41 -1.68
C HIS A 34 -8.76 -22.65 -2.99
N SER A 35 -8.05 -23.25 -3.94
CA SER A 35 -7.95 -22.71 -5.29
C SER A 35 -9.27 -22.89 -6.04
N GLU A 36 -9.92 -21.78 -6.38
CA GLU A 36 -11.22 -21.73 -7.03
C GLU A 36 -11.33 -20.44 -7.85
N ASP A 37 -11.95 -20.51 -9.02
CA ASP A 37 -12.31 -19.30 -9.77
C ASP A 37 -13.67 -18.80 -9.27
N TRP A 38 -13.63 -17.94 -8.26
CA TRP A 38 -14.80 -17.36 -7.61
C TRP A 38 -15.16 -15.97 -8.16
N TRP A 39 -14.49 -15.51 -9.23
CA TRP A 39 -14.78 -14.24 -9.88
C TRP A 39 -15.62 -14.43 -11.13
N GLU A 40 -16.52 -13.47 -11.39
CA GLU A 40 -17.15 -13.37 -12.70
C GLU A 40 -16.10 -13.04 -13.76
N LYS A 41 -16.27 -13.59 -14.98
CA LYS A 41 -15.30 -13.40 -16.06
C LYS A 41 -15.02 -11.93 -16.40
N LEU A 42 -16.01 -11.07 -16.25
CA LEU A 42 -15.86 -9.62 -16.45
C LEU A 42 -14.91 -8.99 -15.42
N THR A 43 -14.99 -9.39 -14.15
CA THR A 43 -14.10 -8.92 -13.08
C THR A 43 -12.67 -9.40 -13.31
N GLU A 44 -12.48 -10.67 -13.70
CA GLU A 44 -11.16 -11.21 -14.03
C GLU A 44 -10.51 -10.43 -15.18
N ASN A 45 -11.25 -10.23 -16.28
CA ASN A 45 -10.73 -9.49 -17.44
C ASN A 45 -10.34 -8.05 -17.09
N GLU A 46 -11.13 -7.36 -16.27
CA GLU A 46 -10.83 -5.99 -15.85
C GLU A 46 -9.65 -5.93 -14.86
N TYR A 47 -9.50 -6.94 -14.00
CA TYR A 47 -8.34 -7.09 -13.14
C TYR A 47 -7.05 -7.28 -13.96
N ASP A 48 -7.06 -8.21 -14.90
CA ASP A 48 -5.92 -8.47 -15.79
C ASP A 48 -5.55 -7.23 -16.62
N ARG A 49 -6.55 -6.45 -17.05
CA ARG A 49 -6.31 -5.17 -17.72
C ARG A 49 -5.62 -4.15 -16.80
N ARG A 50 -6.03 -4.06 -15.52
CA ARG A 50 -5.49 -3.08 -14.57
C ARG A 50 -4.10 -3.46 -14.05
N LYS A 51 -3.85 -4.74 -13.79
CA LYS A 51 -2.53 -5.21 -13.32
C LYS A 51 -1.43 -4.91 -14.35
N GLN A 52 -1.77 -4.90 -15.65
CA GLN A 52 -0.83 -4.51 -16.71
C GLN A 52 -0.28 -3.09 -16.56
N CYS A 53 -1.03 -2.18 -15.94
CA CYS A 53 -0.56 -0.83 -15.64
C CYS A 53 0.64 -0.88 -14.66
N PHE A 54 0.55 -1.73 -13.63
CA PHE A 54 1.62 -1.93 -12.65
C PHE A 54 2.85 -2.57 -13.30
N ILE A 55 2.66 -3.66 -14.07
CA ILE A 55 3.77 -4.29 -14.80
C ILE A 55 4.50 -3.26 -15.67
N THR A 56 3.74 -2.45 -16.43
CA THR A 56 4.30 -1.41 -17.30
C THR A 56 5.01 -0.32 -16.51
N GLN A 57 4.44 0.14 -15.41
CA GLN A 57 5.04 1.14 -14.53
C GLN A 57 6.38 0.65 -13.98
N TYR A 58 6.42 -0.56 -13.42
CA TYR A 58 7.60 -1.08 -12.75
C TYR A 58 8.70 -1.50 -13.72
N ASN A 59 8.35 -1.97 -14.93
CA ASN A 59 9.34 -2.23 -16.00
C ASN A 59 10.14 -0.99 -16.42
N HIS A 60 9.64 0.22 -16.16
CA HIS A 60 10.35 1.46 -16.45
C HIS A 60 11.34 1.88 -15.34
N PHE A 61 11.31 1.24 -14.18
CA PHE A 61 12.26 1.54 -13.11
C PHE A 61 13.60 0.87 -13.36
N LEU A 62 14.66 1.63 -13.10
CA LEU A 62 16.04 1.17 -13.16
C LEU A 62 16.62 1.14 -11.75
N VAL A 63 16.98 -0.05 -11.28
CA VAL A 63 17.64 -0.23 -9.98
C VAL A 63 19.15 -0.31 -10.16
N ARG A 64 19.89 0.29 -9.22
CA ARG A 64 21.35 0.25 -9.23
C ARG A 64 21.83 -1.14 -8.79
N THR A 65 22.49 -1.87 -9.69
CA THR A 65 23.01 -3.22 -9.43
C THR A 65 24.52 -3.26 -9.16
N GLY A 66 25.18 -2.10 -9.20
CA GLY A 66 26.60 -1.92 -8.94
C GLY A 66 26.99 -0.44 -9.02
N GLU A 67 28.28 -0.10 -8.86
CA GLU A 67 28.71 1.31 -8.85
C GLU A 67 28.38 2.06 -10.15
N LYS A 68 28.37 1.35 -11.29
CA LYS A 68 28.14 1.93 -12.62
C LYS A 68 27.05 1.22 -13.43
N SER A 69 26.39 0.20 -12.87
CA SER A 69 25.36 -0.56 -13.58
C SER A 69 23.97 -0.29 -13.02
N LYS A 70 23.01 -0.23 -13.93
CA LYS A 70 21.58 -0.24 -13.62
C LYS A 70 20.92 -1.38 -14.39
N SER A 71 19.96 -2.03 -13.76
CA SER A 71 19.14 -3.08 -14.38
C SER A 71 17.67 -2.69 -14.27
N PRO A 72 16.84 -3.02 -15.27
CA PRO A 72 15.41 -2.81 -15.16
C PRO A 72 14.83 -3.70 -14.05
N VAL A 73 13.82 -3.19 -13.36
CA VAL A 73 12.97 -4.02 -12.50
C VAL A 73 12.11 -4.91 -13.41
N ASP A 74 11.95 -6.17 -13.02
CA ASP A 74 10.98 -7.06 -13.63
C ASP A 74 9.61 -6.82 -12.97
N GLY A 75 8.76 -6.08 -13.69
CA GLY A 75 7.42 -5.70 -13.23
C GLY A 75 6.44 -6.87 -13.15
N GLU A 76 6.68 -7.96 -13.87
CA GLU A 76 5.89 -9.20 -13.75
C GLU A 76 6.30 -9.94 -12.47
N PHE A 77 7.61 -10.10 -12.26
CA PHE A 77 8.16 -10.75 -11.07
C PHE A 77 7.75 -10.05 -9.77
N THR A 78 7.70 -8.72 -9.78
CA THR A 78 7.37 -7.91 -8.59
C THR A 78 5.87 -7.62 -8.43
N LEU A 79 5.01 -8.12 -9.32
CA LEU A 79 3.62 -7.69 -9.42
C LEU A 79 2.80 -7.88 -8.12
N SER A 80 2.95 -9.01 -7.43
CA SER A 80 2.25 -9.29 -6.16
C SER A 80 2.48 -8.18 -5.14
N GLU A 81 3.75 -7.89 -4.87
CA GLU A 81 4.19 -6.88 -3.91
C GLU A 81 3.79 -5.48 -4.36
N ASN A 82 3.94 -5.16 -5.64
CA ASN A 82 3.56 -3.86 -6.19
C ASN A 82 2.07 -3.55 -6.01
N LEU A 83 1.22 -4.57 -6.18
CA LEU A 83 -0.22 -4.46 -5.95
C LEU A 83 -0.52 -4.33 -4.46
N ALA A 84 0.14 -5.13 -3.62
CA ALA A 84 -0.02 -5.11 -2.17
C ALA A 84 0.39 -3.77 -1.56
N ASP A 85 1.52 -3.20 -1.96
CA ASP A 85 1.99 -1.87 -1.53
C ASP A 85 1.00 -0.77 -1.90
N ALA A 86 0.54 -0.76 -3.16
CA ALA A 86 -0.40 0.26 -3.62
C ALA A 86 -1.78 0.13 -2.94
N GLY A 87 -2.26 -1.09 -2.74
CA GLY A 87 -3.50 -1.38 -2.04
C GLY A 87 -3.42 -1.03 -0.55
N GLY A 88 -2.32 -1.40 0.11
CA GLY A 88 -2.07 -1.14 1.51
C GLY A 88 -1.92 0.33 1.83
N LEU A 89 -1.12 1.05 1.05
CA LEU A 89 -0.95 2.50 1.19
C LEU A 89 -2.29 3.23 1.04
N LYS A 90 -3.05 2.90 -0.01
CA LYS A 90 -4.36 3.52 -0.28
C LYS A 90 -5.37 3.23 0.83
N SER A 91 -5.48 1.98 1.25
CA SER A 91 -6.43 1.55 2.29
C SER A 91 -6.10 2.18 3.64
N SER A 92 -4.82 2.22 4.02
CA SER A 92 -4.38 2.83 5.27
C SER A 92 -4.59 4.36 5.27
N TYR A 93 -4.29 5.02 4.15
CA TYR A 93 -4.54 6.46 4.02
C TYR A 93 -6.04 6.79 4.13
N TRP A 94 -6.91 6.02 3.48
CA TRP A 94 -8.36 6.17 3.64
C TRP A 94 -8.82 5.94 5.09
N ALA A 95 -8.24 4.95 5.78
CA ALA A 95 -8.54 4.69 7.18
C ALA A 95 -8.10 5.86 8.09
N LEU A 96 -6.93 6.47 7.83
CA LEU A 96 -6.51 7.71 8.51
C LEU A 96 -7.51 8.85 8.27
N GLN A 97 -7.91 9.08 7.02
CA GLN A 97 -8.86 10.14 6.69
C GLN A 97 -10.21 9.94 7.40
N ASN A 98 -10.70 8.70 7.47
CA ASN A 98 -11.92 8.37 8.19
C ASN A 98 -11.77 8.55 9.71
N TYR A 99 -10.62 8.16 10.27
CA TYR A 99 -10.30 8.40 11.67
C TYR A 99 -10.28 9.90 12.00
N LEU A 100 -9.63 10.72 11.18
CA LEU A 100 -9.56 12.18 11.40
C LEU A 100 -10.92 12.86 11.26
N LYS A 101 -11.80 12.36 10.39
CA LYS A 101 -13.19 12.85 10.26
C LYS A 101 -14.03 12.53 11.49
N THR A 102 -13.96 11.30 11.98
CA THR A 102 -14.73 10.84 13.16
C THR A 102 -14.18 11.34 14.48
N ARG A 103 -12.88 11.64 14.57
CA ARG A 103 -12.27 12.20 15.78
C ARG A 103 -12.72 13.63 16.06
N LYS A 104 -13.05 14.44 15.05
CA LYS A 104 -13.58 15.79 15.26
C LYS A 104 -14.88 15.83 16.10
N SER A 105 -15.56 14.69 16.28
CA SER A 105 -16.76 14.58 17.13
C SER A 105 -16.51 14.05 18.54
N HIS A 106 -15.27 13.70 18.92
CA HIS A 106 -14.91 13.15 20.24
C HIS A 106 -13.63 13.79 20.81
N VAL A 107 -13.43 13.67 22.13
CA VAL A 107 -12.32 14.28 22.90
C VAL A 107 -10.97 14.13 22.17
N GLU A 108 -10.27 15.25 21.96
CA GLU A 108 -8.97 15.24 21.27
C GLU A 108 -7.92 14.46 22.07
N ASP A 109 -7.38 13.36 21.52
CA ASP A 109 -6.12 12.81 22.06
C ASP A 109 -5.04 13.90 22.10
N PRO A 110 -4.15 13.90 23.11
CA PRO A 110 -3.05 14.87 23.15
C PRO A 110 -2.23 14.80 21.86
N LYS A 111 -2.03 15.95 21.20
CA LYS A 111 -1.18 16.04 20.01
C LYS A 111 0.25 15.68 20.42
N ILE A 112 0.69 14.50 20.04
CA ILE A 112 2.08 14.07 20.23
C ILE A 112 2.93 14.86 19.25
N VAL A 113 3.75 15.78 19.76
CA VAL A 113 4.72 16.54 18.97
C VAL A 113 5.93 15.67 18.69
N VAL A 114 6.36 15.63 17.42
CA VAL A 114 7.62 14.99 17.04
C VAL A 114 8.65 16.08 16.85
N HIS A 115 9.67 16.09 17.72
CA HIS A 115 10.70 17.11 17.68
C HIS A 115 11.45 17.12 16.35
N GLY A 116 11.57 18.30 15.75
CA GLY A 116 12.22 18.49 14.45
C GLY A 116 11.32 18.23 13.24
N LEU A 117 10.06 17.82 13.44
CA LEU A 117 9.07 17.60 12.37
C LEU A 117 7.77 18.38 12.62
N GLU A 118 7.79 19.39 13.48
CA GLU A 118 6.60 20.17 13.86
C GLU A 118 5.96 20.93 12.70
N PHE A 119 6.72 21.16 11.62
CA PHE A 119 6.27 21.81 10.39
C PHE A 119 5.48 20.89 9.45
N MET A 120 5.47 19.57 9.70
CA MET A 120 4.77 18.62 8.83
C MET A 120 3.29 18.52 9.20
N THR A 121 2.43 18.43 8.18
CA THR A 121 1.02 18.08 8.35
C THR A 121 0.86 16.60 8.73
N ASP A 122 -0.32 16.22 9.24
CA ASP A 122 -0.64 14.80 9.51
C ASP A 122 -0.46 13.93 8.25
N GLU A 123 -0.88 14.43 7.09
CA GLU A 123 -0.70 13.76 5.81
C GLU A 123 0.77 13.61 5.43
N GLN A 124 1.58 14.66 5.60
CA GLN A 124 3.02 14.60 5.34
C GLN A 124 3.71 13.61 6.29
N LEU A 125 3.33 13.60 7.57
CA LEU A 125 3.85 12.62 8.54
C LEU A 125 3.46 11.19 8.17
N PHE A 126 2.25 10.96 7.66
CA PHE A 126 1.82 9.65 7.16
C PHE A 126 2.72 9.17 6.02
N PHE A 127 2.89 9.97 4.96
CA PHE A 127 3.68 9.56 3.80
C PHE A 127 5.18 9.51 4.09
N ALA A 128 5.70 10.43 4.91
CA ALA A 128 7.09 10.38 5.36
C ALA A 128 7.36 9.11 6.17
N THR A 129 6.43 8.72 7.06
CA THR A 129 6.57 7.48 7.81
C THR A 129 6.57 6.27 6.89
N TYR A 130 5.61 6.19 5.96
CA TYR A 130 5.55 5.10 4.99
C TYR A 130 6.88 4.92 4.24
N ALA A 131 7.46 6.01 3.73
CA ALA A 131 8.73 5.99 3.02
C ALA A 131 9.95 5.54 3.88
N PHE A 132 9.84 5.51 5.20
CA PHE A 132 10.86 4.95 6.08
C PHE A 132 10.68 3.44 6.33
N VAL A 133 9.50 2.89 6.07
CA VAL A 133 9.19 1.46 6.31
C VAL A 133 9.20 0.65 5.00
N SER A 134 8.85 1.27 3.86
CA SER A 134 8.88 0.67 2.51
C SER A 134 10.24 0.81 1.83
#